data_AF-A0ABD5P6I2-F1
#
_entry.id   AF-A0ABD5P6I2-F1
#
_cell.length_a   1.000
_cell.length_b   1.000
_cell.length_c   1.000
_cell.angle_alpha   90.00
_cell.angle_beta   90.00
_cell.angle_gamma   90.00
#
_symmetry.space_group_name_H-M   'P 1'
#
loop_
_entity.id
_entity.type
_entity.pdbx_description
1 polymer ?
#
loop_
_entity_poly.entity_id
_entity_poly.type
_entity_poly.pdbx_seq_one_letter_code
_entity_poly.pdbx_strand_id
1 'polypeptide(L)'
;MGTLGETRNVLALHERTRLGWVAVGLALALALVNGYVAVLTAEAVFAVVALTFVVGVVVYATEYWRPVLYLLAAVHVGALGVVWVLDGFRFPLLGAATGALSLALFGVVLALFYRERGE
;
A
#
# COMPACT_ATOMS: atom_id res chain seq x y z
N MET A 1 17.01 -10.31 34.95
CA MET A 1 16.34 -11.08 33.86
C MET A 1 15.20 -10.30 33.17
N GLY A 2 15.04 -8.97 33.38
CA GLY A 2 13.96 -8.16 32.79
C GLY A 2 14.35 -7.26 31.59
N THR A 3 15.64 -6.94 31.44
CA THR A 3 16.10 -5.93 30.46
C THR A 3 16.12 -6.41 29.00
N LEU A 4 16.31 -7.71 28.76
CA LEU A 4 16.35 -8.29 27.42
C LEU A 4 14.95 -8.45 26.78
N GLY A 5 13.91 -8.65 27.59
CA GLY A 5 12.52 -8.72 27.09
C GLY A 5 11.97 -7.35 26.70
N GLU A 6 12.27 -6.33 27.51
CA GLU A 6 11.81 -4.96 27.32
C GLU A 6 12.41 -4.32 26.06
N THR A 7 13.70 -4.48 25.84
CA THR A 7 14.40 -4.00 24.63
C THR A 7 13.86 -4.64 23.35
N ARG A 8 13.52 -5.93 23.37
CA ARG A 8 12.94 -6.63 22.21
C ARG A 8 11.55 -6.09 21.84
N ASN A 9 10.73 -5.76 22.84
CA ASN A 9 9.40 -5.20 22.62
C ASN A 9 9.46 -3.78 22.04
N VAL A 10 10.36 -2.94 22.54
CA VAL A 10 10.51 -1.56 22.03
C VAL A 10 10.98 -1.55 20.57
N LEU A 11 11.92 -2.41 20.20
CA LEU A 11 12.38 -2.54 18.81
C LEU A 11 11.25 -3.01 17.88
N ALA A 12 10.47 -4.01 18.30
CA ALA A 12 9.35 -4.52 17.51
C ALA A 12 8.26 -3.45 17.27
N LEU A 13 7.94 -2.64 18.29
CA LEU A 13 6.99 -1.53 18.16
C LEU A 13 7.50 -0.44 17.21
N HIS A 14 8.79 -0.10 17.31
CA HIS A 14 9.40 0.93 16.47
C HIS A 14 9.46 0.50 15.00
N GLU A 15 9.79 -0.77 14.72
CA GLU A 15 9.74 -1.35 13.38
C GLU A 15 8.33 -1.38 12.79
N ARG A 16 7.33 -1.80 13.58
CA ARG A 16 5.93 -1.86 13.12
C ARG A 16 5.41 -0.46 12.75
N THR A 17 5.74 0.53 13.56
CA THR A 17 5.38 1.94 13.31
C THR A 17 6.05 2.46 12.02
N ARG A 18 7.35 2.17 11.83
CA ARG A 18 8.08 2.55 10.61
C ARG A 18 7.48 1.92 9.36
N LEU A 19 7.20 0.62 9.37
CA LEU A 19 6.60 -0.07 8.23
C LEU A 19 5.19 0.43 7.91
N GLY A 20 4.40 0.78 8.93
CA GLY A 20 3.11 1.44 8.74
C GLY A 20 3.23 2.76 7.98
N TRP A 21 4.19 3.61 8.37
CA TRP A 21 4.45 4.86 7.64
C TRP A 21 4.97 4.65 6.21
N VAL A 22 5.78 3.62 5.98
CA VAL A 22 6.20 3.24 4.62
C VAL A 22 5.00 2.82 3.78
N ALA A 23 4.10 2.00 4.32
CA ALA A 23 2.89 1.57 3.62
C ALA A 23 1.99 2.76 3.27
N VAL A 24 1.80 3.70 4.20
CA VAL A 24 1.04 4.94 3.96
C VAL A 24 1.70 5.77 2.86
N GLY A 25 3.02 5.97 2.91
CA GLY A 25 3.75 6.72 1.90
C GLY A 25 3.62 6.09 0.50
N LEU A 26 3.72 4.76 0.39
CA LEU A 26 3.55 4.04 -0.86
C LEU A 26 2.11 4.12 -1.40
N ALA A 27 1.11 3.98 -0.53
CA ALA A 27 -0.30 4.13 -0.91
C ALA A 27 -0.60 5.55 -1.42
N LEU A 28 -0.06 6.59 -0.76
CA LEU A 28 -0.19 7.98 -1.21
C LEU A 28 0.53 8.22 -2.54
N ALA A 29 1.73 7.65 -2.74
CA ALA A 29 2.43 7.74 -4.01
C ALA A 29 1.62 7.09 -5.15
N LEU A 30 1.02 5.92 -4.91
CA LEU A 30 0.11 5.26 -5.86
C LEU A 30 -1.13 6.10 -6.14
N ALA A 31 -1.72 6.73 -5.11
CA ALA A 31 -2.85 7.64 -5.28
C ALA A 31 -2.49 8.83 -6.20
N LEU A 32 -1.32 9.44 -5.98
CA LEU A 32 -0.85 10.57 -6.78
C LEU A 32 -0.58 10.17 -8.23
N VAL A 33 0.10 9.05 -8.47
CA VAL A 33 0.39 8.58 -9.83
C VAL A 33 -0.90 8.30 -10.59
N ASN A 34 -1.84 7.56 -9.99
CA ASN A 34 -3.11 7.24 -10.66
C ASN A 34 -4.01 8.48 -10.82
N GLY A 35 -3.99 9.41 -9.85
CA GLY A 35 -4.70 10.68 -9.97
C GLY A 35 -4.14 11.55 -11.09
N TYR A 36 -2.81 11.58 -11.25
CA TYR A 36 -2.15 12.27 -12.35
C TYR A 36 -2.51 11.67 -13.70
N VAL A 37 -2.51 10.33 -13.82
CA VAL A 37 -2.97 9.65 -15.05
C VAL A 37 -4.43 9.98 -15.34
N ALA A 38 -5.31 9.97 -14.35
CA ALA A 38 -6.72 10.29 -14.52
C ALA A 38 -6.94 11.71 -15.08
N VAL A 39 -6.15 12.69 -14.63
CA VAL A 39 -6.20 14.06 -15.15
C VAL A 39 -5.69 14.12 -16.59
N LEU A 40 -4.64 13.37 -16.93
CA LEU A 40 -4.08 13.36 -18.29
C LEU A 40 -4.97 12.66 -19.32
N THR A 41 -5.63 11.57 -18.94
CA THR A 41 -6.42 10.74 -19.86
C THR A 41 -7.91 11.02 -19.82
N ALA A 42 -8.39 11.73 -18.81
CA ALA A 42 -9.82 11.89 -18.49
C ALA A 42 -10.55 10.55 -18.26
N GLU A 43 -9.83 9.47 -17.98
CA GLU A 43 -10.39 8.16 -17.72
C GLU A 43 -10.76 8.00 -16.25
N ALA A 44 -12.06 7.79 -15.98
CA ALA A 44 -12.59 7.70 -14.63
C ALA A 44 -12.00 6.53 -13.82
N VAL A 45 -11.56 5.44 -14.49
CA VAL A 45 -10.99 4.25 -13.84
C VAL A 45 -9.78 4.62 -12.98
N PHE A 46 -8.86 5.44 -13.49
CA PHE A 46 -7.67 5.84 -12.74
C PHE A 46 -8.01 6.77 -11.56
N ALA A 47 -9.05 7.60 -11.68
CA ALA A 47 -9.54 8.44 -10.59
C ALA A 47 -10.12 7.59 -9.45
N VAL A 48 -10.89 6.55 -9.80
CA VAL A 48 -11.44 5.60 -8.83
C VAL A 48 -10.30 4.86 -8.12
N VAL A 49 -9.28 4.39 -8.84
CA VAL A 49 -8.09 3.77 -8.25
C VAL A 49 -7.40 4.74 -7.29
N ALA A 50 -7.15 5.98 -7.69
CA ALA A 50 -6.52 6.98 -6.83
C ALA A 50 -7.31 7.18 -5.52
N LEU A 51 -8.63 7.33 -5.64
CA LEU A 51 -9.52 7.50 -4.49
C LEU A 51 -9.49 6.30 -3.55
N THR A 52 -9.45 5.07 -4.08
CA THR A 52 -9.39 3.87 -3.23
C THR A 52 -8.13 3.78 -2.38
N PHE A 53 -6.97 4.25 -2.87
CA PHE A 53 -5.76 4.33 -2.05
C PHE A 53 -5.89 5.39 -0.94
N VAL A 54 -6.48 6.55 -1.24
CA VAL A 54 -6.75 7.59 -0.24
C VAL A 54 -7.69 7.06 0.85
N VAL A 55 -8.78 6.42 0.45
CA VAL A 55 -9.71 5.77 1.38
C VAL A 55 -8.99 4.71 2.21
N GLY A 56 -8.14 3.87 1.58
CA GLY A 56 -7.32 2.89 2.28
C GLY A 56 -6.45 3.49 3.38
N VAL A 57 -5.81 4.63 3.12
CA VAL A 57 -5.00 5.36 4.11
C VAL A 57 -5.87 5.90 5.25
N VAL A 58 -7.03 6.50 4.95
CA VAL A 58 -7.96 7.00 5.96
C VAL A 58 -8.47 5.88 6.85
N VAL A 59 -8.84 4.74 6.27
CA VAL A 59 -9.31 3.57 7.03
C VAL A 59 -8.15 2.95 7.82
N TYR A 60 -6.93 2.91 7.30
CA TYR A 60 -5.75 2.44 8.03
C TYR A 60 -5.49 3.25 9.31
N ALA A 61 -5.76 4.55 9.29
CA ALA A 61 -5.65 5.42 10.46
C ALA A 61 -6.63 5.08 11.60
N THR A 62 -7.69 4.31 11.32
CA THR A 62 -8.69 3.93 12.34
C THR A 62 -8.28 2.73 13.19
N GLU A 63 -7.20 2.03 12.84
CA GLU A 63 -6.65 0.85 13.54
C GLU A 63 -7.56 -0.40 13.67
N TYR A 64 -8.89 -0.25 13.59
CA TYR A 64 -9.88 -1.32 13.82
C TYR A 64 -9.82 -2.49 12.82
N TRP A 65 -9.24 -2.30 11.63
CA TRP A 65 -9.32 -3.27 10.52
C TRP A 65 -7.96 -3.64 9.90
N ARG A 66 -6.85 -3.34 10.57
CA ARG A 66 -5.49 -3.49 10.02
C ARG A 66 -5.23 -4.81 9.27
N PRO A 67 -5.53 -6.01 9.82
CA PRO A 67 -5.27 -7.26 9.12
C PRO A 67 -6.04 -7.42 7.81
N VAL A 68 -7.30 -6.96 7.79
CA VAL A 68 -8.17 -7.02 6.60
C VAL A 68 -7.72 -6.00 5.56
N LEU A 69 -7.31 -4.80 6.00
CA LEU A 69 -6.78 -3.77 5.12
C LEU A 69 -5.48 -4.20 4.44
N TYR A 70 -4.66 -5.01 5.11
CA TYR A 70 -3.47 -5.56 4.49
C TYR A 70 -3.81 -6.49 3.31
N LEU A 71 -4.71 -7.46 3.53
CA LEU A 71 -5.16 -8.34 2.45
C LEU A 71 -5.86 -7.56 1.33
N LEU A 72 -6.68 -6.58 1.69
CA LEU A 72 -7.37 -5.75 0.70
C LEU A 72 -6.38 -4.98 -0.16
N ALA A 73 -5.39 -4.30 0.45
CA ALA A 73 -4.36 -3.59 -0.29
C ALA A 73 -3.57 -4.54 -1.21
N ALA A 74 -3.24 -5.75 -0.75
CA ALA A 74 -2.54 -6.74 -1.56
C ALA A 74 -3.34 -7.15 -2.81
N VAL A 75 -4.63 -7.43 -2.65
CA VAL A 75 -5.54 -7.75 -3.78
C VAL A 75 -5.70 -6.56 -4.71
N HIS A 76 -5.88 -5.37 -4.15
CA HIS A 76 -6.13 -4.14 -4.91
C HIS A 76 -4.96 -3.79 -5.83
N VAL A 77 -3.75 -3.93 -5.29
CA VAL A 77 -2.51 -3.71 -6.01
C VAL A 77 -2.30 -4.75 -7.12
N GLY A 78 -2.70 -6.01 -6.88
CA GLY A 78 -2.71 -7.04 -7.92
C GLY A 78 -3.67 -6.70 -9.06
N ALA A 79 -4.89 -6.26 -8.73
CA ALA A 79 -5.88 -5.82 -9.72
C ALA A 79 -5.41 -4.59 -10.52
N LEU A 80 -4.72 -3.65 -9.86
CA LEU A 80 -4.12 -2.49 -10.53
C LEU A 80 -3.09 -2.90 -11.58
N GLY A 81 -2.27 -3.92 -11.30
CA GLY A 81 -1.36 -4.49 -12.28
C GLY A 81 -2.08 -4.97 -13.54
N VAL A 82 -3.24 -5.63 -13.37
CA VAL A 82 -4.08 -6.07 -14.50
C VAL A 82 -4.61 -4.88 -15.30
N VAL A 83 -5.11 -3.83 -14.64
CA VAL A 83 -5.60 -2.61 -15.32
C VAL A 83 -4.51 -2.00 -16.21
N TRP A 84 -3.28 -1.89 -15.70
CA TRP A 84 -2.14 -1.36 -16.46
C TRP A 84 -1.73 -2.23 -17.65
N VAL A 85 -1.81 -3.55 -17.51
CA VAL A 85 -1.55 -4.49 -18.61
C VAL A 85 -2.63 -4.36 -19.70
N LEU A 86 -3.90 -4.24 -19.31
CA LEU A 86 -5.03 -4.12 -20.24
C LEU A 86 -5.08 -2.76 -20.96
N ASP A 87 -4.59 -1.68 -20.33
CA ASP A 87 -4.44 -0.36 -20.96
C ASP A 87 -3.28 -0.32 -21.99
N GLY A 88 -2.59 -1.46 -22.22
CA GLY A 88 -1.59 -1.61 -23.27
C GLY A 88 -0.32 -0.80 -23.05
N PHE A 89 -0.01 -0.44 -21.79
CA PHE A 89 1.13 0.41 -21.44
C PHE A 89 1.17 1.73 -22.21
N ARG A 90 0.02 2.38 -22.43
CA ARG A 90 -0.06 3.70 -23.09
C ARG A 90 0.94 4.71 -22.50
N PHE A 91 1.28 4.56 -21.22
CA PHE A 91 2.38 5.26 -20.56
C PHE A 91 3.34 4.27 -19.88
N PRO A 92 4.37 3.76 -20.58
CA PRO A 92 5.18 2.65 -20.08
C PRO A 92 5.97 3.01 -18.82
N LEU A 93 6.46 4.26 -18.72
CA LEU A 93 7.19 4.73 -17.55
C LEU A 93 6.28 4.84 -16.31
N LEU A 94 5.06 5.36 -16.47
CA LEU A 94 4.10 5.49 -15.37
C LEU A 94 3.55 4.12 -14.95
N GLY A 95 3.36 3.21 -15.90
CA GLY A 95 3.00 1.82 -15.62
C GLY A 95 4.08 1.09 -14.85
N ALA A 96 5.35 1.23 -15.25
CA ALA A 96 6.49 0.65 -14.54
C ALA A 96 6.63 1.23 -13.12
N ALA A 97 6.49 2.55 -12.96
CA ALA A 97 6.50 3.20 -11.64
C ALA A 97 5.36 2.69 -10.76
N THR A 98 4.14 2.59 -11.30
CA THR A 98 2.98 2.05 -10.59
C THR A 98 3.22 0.60 -10.19
N GLY A 99 3.77 -0.23 -11.07
CA GLY A 99 4.11 -1.63 -10.79
C GLY A 99 5.18 -1.79 -9.70
N ALA A 100 6.22 -0.96 -9.71
CA ALA A 100 7.26 -0.98 -8.68
C ALA A 100 6.72 -0.55 -7.31
N LEU A 101 5.94 0.55 -7.26
CA LEU A 101 5.27 1.01 -6.04
C LEU A 101 4.29 -0.03 -5.50
N SER A 102 3.57 -0.68 -6.41
CA SER A 102 2.65 -1.78 -6.15
C SER A 102 3.36 -2.95 -5.48
N LEU A 103 4.44 -3.47 -6.07
CA LEU A 103 5.23 -4.56 -5.49
C LEU A 103 5.81 -4.20 -4.13
N ALA A 104 6.30 -2.97 -3.97
CA ALA A 104 6.80 -2.49 -2.69
C ALA A 104 5.69 -2.46 -1.63
N LEU A 105 4.52 -1.92 -1.96
CA LEU A 105 3.38 -1.85 -1.05
C LEU A 105 2.92 -3.26 -0.67
N PHE A 106 2.79 -4.15 -1.65
CA PHE A 106 2.43 -5.55 -1.45
C PHE A 106 3.38 -6.24 -0.47
N GLY A 107 4.70 -6.10 -0.65
CA GLY A 107 5.70 -6.68 0.23
C GLY A 107 5.63 -6.14 1.67
N VAL A 108 5.50 -4.82 1.82
CA VAL A 108 5.36 -4.18 3.15
C VAL A 108 4.10 -4.65 3.87
N VAL A 109 3.00 -4.70 3.14
CA VAL A 109 1.69 -5.07 3.67
C VAL A 109 1.64 -6.55 4.07
N LEU A 110 2.24 -7.46 3.29
CA LEU A 110 2.43 -8.86 3.68
C LEU A 110 3.31 -9.00 4.92
N ALA A 111 4.39 -8.24 4.99
CA ALA A 111 5.28 -8.25 6.15
C ALA A 111 4.57 -7.77 7.42
N LEU A 112 3.69 -6.76 7.31
CA LEU A 112 2.83 -6.31 8.42
C LEU A 112 1.80 -7.38 8.79
N PHE A 113 1.14 -8.00 7.81
CA PHE A 113 0.15 -9.05 8.06
C PHE A 113 0.71 -10.26 8.80
N TYR A 114 1.86 -10.78 8.38
CA TYR A 114 2.49 -11.93 9.06
C TYR A 114 2.96 -11.58 10.47
N ARG A 115 3.46 -10.35 10.70
CA ARG A 115 3.84 -9.87 12.03
C ARG A 115 2.63 -9.72 12.96
N GLU A 116 1.50 -9.27 12.45
CA GLU A 116 0.25 -9.12 13.24
C GLU A 116 -0.42 -10.48 13.56
N ARG A 117 -0.20 -11.50 12.73
CA ARG A 117 -0.74 -12.86 12.91
C ARG A 117 0.15 -13.79 13.75
N GLY A 118 1.44 -13.46 13.90
CA GLY A 118 2.43 -14.27 14.59
C GLY A 118 2.62 -13.94 16.08
N GLU A 119 1.85 -12.97 16.59
CA GLU A 119 1.66 -12.70 18.03
C GLU A 119 0.45 -13.48 18.56
#